data_AF-A0A9Q3Q182-F1
#
_entry.id   AF-A0A9Q3Q182-F1
#
_cell.length_a   1.000
_cell.length_b   1.000
_cell.length_c   1.000
_cell.angle_alpha   90.00
_cell.angle_beta   90.00
_cell.angle_gamma   90.00
#
_symmetry.space_group_name_H-M   'P 1'
#
loop_
_entity.id
_entity.type
_entity.pdbx_description
1 polymer ?
#
loop_
_entity_poly.entity_id
_entity_poly.type
_entity_poly.pdbx_seq_one_letter_code
_entity_poly.pdbx_strand_id
1 'polypeptide(L)'
;MTQVMANFQAVSVSESSRPPAFKTPSIKAPEFFDGTQPFKVRNFIQSCKLIFHNDPEVFSQDRKKVPYATSFCIGRAEELIEPYLSHLTNQDPS
;
A
#
# COMPACT_ATOMS: atom_id res chain seq x y z
N MET A 1 47.65 1.05 50.56
CA MET A 1 46.69 0.00 50.14
C MET A 1 45.31 0.48 50.56
N THR A 2 44.63 1.24 49.70
CA THR A 2 43.50 0.77 48.86
C THR A 2 42.35 0.21 49.70
N GLN A 3 41.21 0.92 49.76
CA GLN A 3 39.96 0.48 49.10
C GLN A 3 38.87 1.54 49.24
N VAL A 4 38.33 1.89 48.07
CA VAL A 4 37.17 2.74 47.77
C VAL A 4 35.85 1.99 47.98
N MET A 5 34.79 2.68 48.42
CA MET A 5 33.36 2.31 48.20
C MET A 5 32.55 3.62 48.13
N ALA A 6 32.38 4.23 46.96
CA ALA A 6 31.36 4.00 45.92
C ALA A 6 30.01 4.68 46.24
N ASN A 7 29.79 5.82 45.56
CA ASN A 7 28.63 6.70 45.64
C ASN A 7 27.51 6.14 44.75
N PHE A 8 26.38 5.73 45.34
CA PHE A 8 25.19 5.34 44.57
C PHE A 8 24.42 6.60 44.15
N GLN A 9 24.54 7.00 42.89
CA GLN A 9 23.67 8.01 42.28
C GLN A 9 22.65 7.31 41.38
N ALA A 10 21.37 7.63 41.60
CA ALA A 10 20.25 7.15 40.80
C ALA A 10 20.32 7.74 39.40
N VAL A 11 20.38 6.86 38.38
CA VAL A 11 20.25 7.23 36.97
C VAL A 11 18.78 7.50 36.70
N SER A 12 18.45 8.77 36.43
CA SER A 12 17.17 9.17 35.86
C SER A 12 17.06 8.57 34.46
N VAL A 13 16.13 7.61 34.30
CA VAL A 13 15.77 7.04 33.01
C VAL A 13 15.15 8.15 32.17
N SER A 14 15.92 8.62 31.19
CA SER A 14 15.49 9.58 30.18
C SER A 14 14.47 8.96 29.24
N GLU A 15 13.42 9.74 29.01
CA GLU A 15 12.31 9.59 28.08
C GLU A 15 12.62 8.71 26.85
N SER A 16 11.95 7.54 26.81
CA SER A 16 11.60 6.72 25.64
C SER A 16 12.05 7.28 24.28
N SER A 17 13.20 6.81 23.78
CA SER A 17 13.54 6.90 22.36
C SER A 17 12.56 6.03 21.56
N ARG A 18 11.44 6.64 21.14
CA ARG A 18 10.52 6.01 20.21
C ARG A 18 11.33 5.62 18.97
N PRO A 19 11.31 4.35 18.51
CA PRO A 19 12.03 3.97 17.30
C PRO A 19 11.55 4.88 16.16
N PRO A 20 12.45 5.30 15.26
CA PRO A 20 12.07 6.14 14.14
C PRO A 20 10.88 5.47 13.44
N ALA A 21 9.77 6.21 13.32
CA ALA A 21 8.60 5.72 12.64
C ALA A 21 9.06 5.19 11.28
N PHE A 22 8.83 3.89 11.03
CA PHE A 22 9.16 3.28 9.75
C PHE A 22 8.40 4.06 8.68
N LYS A 23 9.12 4.94 7.96
CA LYS A 23 8.54 5.67 6.85
C LYS A 23 8.43 4.67 5.73
N THR A 24 7.22 4.20 5.48
CA THR A 24 6.93 3.36 4.31
C THR A 24 7.48 4.08 3.08
N PRO A 25 8.31 3.43 2.26
CA PRO A 25 8.75 4.02 1.00
C PRO A 25 7.55 4.48 0.20
N SER A 26 7.63 5.65 -0.44
CA SER A 26 6.58 6.12 -1.34
C SER A 26 6.34 5.04 -2.41
N ILE A 27 5.13 4.48 -2.45
CA ILE A 27 4.83 3.38 -3.36
C ILE A 27 4.61 3.98 -4.75
N LYS A 28 5.42 3.52 -5.72
CA LYS A 28 5.29 3.93 -7.12
C LYS A 28 3.96 3.41 -7.68
N ALA A 29 3.30 4.24 -8.49
CA ALA A 29 2.11 3.83 -9.24
C ALA A 29 2.38 2.62 -10.15
N PRO A 30 1.35 1.83 -10.50
CA PRO A 30 1.48 0.73 -11.46
C PRO A 30 1.95 1.22 -12.82
N GLU A 31 2.63 0.36 -13.58
CA GLU A 31 2.81 0.60 -15.00
C GLU A 31 1.50 0.32 -15.76
N PHE A 32 1.32 0.99 -16.89
CA PHE A 32 0.19 0.72 -17.77
C PHE A 32 0.24 -0.72 -18.29
N PHE A 33 -0.92 -1.39 -18.30
CA PHE A 33 -1.09 -2.74 -18.77
C PHE A 33 -1.97 -2.75 -20.01
N ASP A 34 -1.39 -3.15 -21.14
CA ASP A 34 -2.05 -3.14 -22.45
C ASP A 34 -2.76 -4.45 -22.81
N GLY A 35 -2.59 -5.49 -21.99
CA GLY A 35 -3.15 -6.82 -22.23
C GLY A 35 -2.40 -7.67 -23.27
N THR A 36 -1.30 -7.20 -23.85
CA THR A 36 -0.59 -7.93 -24.92
C THR A 36 0.40 -8.96 -24.38
N GLN A 37 0.91 -8.75 -23.17
CA GLN A 37 1.92 -9.59 -22.53
C GLN A 37 1.34 -10.28 -21.29
N PRO A 38 0.89 -11.55 -21.39
CA PRO A 38 0.22 -12.24 -20.28
C PRO A 38 1.04 -12.31 -18.99
N PHE A 39 2.37 -12.41 -19.11
CA PHE A 39 3.26 -12.48 -17.94
C PHE A 39 3.31 -11.17 -17.13
N LYS A 40 2.95 -10.02 -17.73
CA LYS A 40 2.94 -8.72 -17.03
C LYS A 40 1.72 -8.55 -16.11
N VAL A 41 0.66 -9.32 -16.33
CA VAL A 41 -0.57 -9.19 -15.52
C VAL A 41 -0.31 -9.42 -14.03
N ARG A 42 0.61 -10.35 -13.72
CA ARG A 42 0.99 -10.64 -12.33
C ARG A 42 1.63 -9.43 -11.66
N ASN A 43 2.58 -8.79 -12.34
CA ASN A 43 3.28 -7.63 -11.81
C ASN A 43 2.33 -6.44 -11.62
N PHE A 44 1.44 -6.23 -12.60
CA PHE A 44 0.39 -5.22 -12.53
C PHE A 44 -0.56 -5.44 -11.33
N ILE A 45 -1.05 -6.66 -11.14
CA ILE A 45 -1.92 -6.98 -10.00
C ILE A 45 -1.17 -6.80 -8.66
N GLN A 46 0.10 -7.20 -8.61
CA GLN A 46 0.92 -7.07 -7.41
C GLN A 46 1.17 -5.61 -7.02
N SER A 47 1.44 -4.71 -7.98
CA SER A 47 1.61 -3.29 -7.70
C SER A 47 0.31 -2.65 -7.21
N CYS A 48 -0.84 -2.98 -7.82
CA CYS A 48 -2.15 -2.53 -7.34
C CYS A 48 -2.39 -2.97 -5.89
N LYS A 49 -2.18 -4.25 -5.57
CA LYS A 49 -2.34 -4.78 -4.20
C LYS A 49 -1.46 -4.02 -3.20
N LEU A 50 -0.21 -3.77 -3.55
CA LEU A 50 0.73 -3.07 -2.69
C LEU A 50 0.23 -1.66 -2.34
N ILE A 51 -0.30 -0.93 -3.32
CA ILE A 51 -0.88 0.41 -3.12
C ILE A 51 -2.13 0.33 -2.23
N PHE A 52 -3.03 -0.63 -2.49
CA PHE A 52 -4.24 -0.80 -1.69
C PHE A 52 -3.93 -1.14 -0.22
N HIS A 53 -2.87 -1.90 0.02
CA HIS A 53 -2.44 -2.22 1.38
C HIS A 53 -1.73 -1.05 2.08
N ASN A 54 -1.08 -0.17 1.33
CA ASN A 54 -0.40 0.98 1.89
C ASN A 54 -1.36 2.09 2.31
N ASP A 55 -2.50 2.21 1.64
CA ASP A 55 -3.54 3.19 1.99
C ASP A 55 -4.91 2.51 2.16
N PRO A 56 -5.11 1.78 3.27
CA PRO A 56 -6.34 1.03 3.51
C PRO A 56 -7.55 1.92 3.77
N GLU A 57 -7.37 3.18 4.19
CA GLU A 57 -8.47 4.13 4.39
C GLU A 57 -9.03 4.57 3.03
N VAL A 58 -8.15 4.97 2.11
CA VAL A 58 -8.53 5.32 0.74
C VAL A 58 -9.08 4.09 0.02
N PHE A 59 -8.41 2.94 0.08
CA PHE A 59 -8.79 1.71 -0.64
C PHE A 59 -9.57 0.70 0.22
N SER A 60 -10.43 1.22 1.11
CA SER A 60 -11.25 0.42 2.03
C SER A 60 -12.28 -0.50 1.36
N GLN A 61 -12.72 -0.14 0.15
CA GLN A 61 -13.80 -0.84 -0.56
C GLN A 61 -13.40 -1.14 -2.00
N ASP A 62 -13.89 -2.25 -2.53
CA ASP A 62 -13.53 -2.69 -3.88
C ASP A 62 -14.01 -1.71 -4.96
N ARG A 63 -15.12 -0.99 -4.72
CA ARG A 63 -15.58 0.12 -5.58
C ARG A 63 -14.59 1.28 -5.73
N LYS A 64 -13.57 1.37 -4.87
CA LYS A 64 -12.47 2.34 -5.00
C LYS A 64 -11.22 1.71 -5.63
N LYS A 65 -11.00 0.42 -5.39
CA LYS A 65 -9.86 -0.34 -5.94
C LYS A 65 -10.01 -0.61 -7.43
N VAL A 66 -11.19 -1.02 -7.87
CA VAL A 66 -11.42 -1.43 -9.26
C VAL A 66 -11.24 -0.24 -10.22
N PRO A 67 -11.87 0.94 -10.00
CA PRO A 67 -11.65 2.08 -10.90
C PRO A 67 -10.18 2.52 -10.94
N TYR A 68 -9.49 2.48 -9.80
CA TYR A 68 -8.06 2.77 -9.74
C TYR A 68 -7.24 1.79 -10.57
N ALA A 69 -7.46 0.48 -10.43
CA ALA A 69 -6.73 -0.50 -11.23
C ALA A 69 -7.02 -0.32 -12.72
N THR A 70 -8.30 -0.13 -13.08
CA THR A 70 -8.70 0.02 -14.48
C THR A 70 -8.13 1.28 -15.14
N SER A 71 -7.85 2.37 -14.41
CA SER A 71 -7.24 3.56 -15.02
C SER A 71 -5.82 3.32 -15.56
N PHE A 72 -5.20 2.18 -15.21
CA PHE A 72 -3.92 1.74 -15.76
C PHE A 72 -4.06 0.66 -16.84
N CYS A 73 -5.27 0.22 -17.15
CA CYS A 73 -5.54 -0.65 -18.29
C CYS A 73 -5.68 0.19 -19.54
N ILE A 74 -4.98 -0.19 -20.61
CA ILE A 74 -5.03 0.48 -21.91
C ILE A 74 -5.18 -0.57 -23.01
N GLY A 75 -5.50 -0.13 -24.23
CA GLY A 75 -5.50 -0.99 -25.41
C GLY A 75 -6.37 -2.23 -25.23
N ARG A 76 -5.81 -3.42 -25.45
CA ARG A 76 -6.60 -4.66 -25.37
C ARG A 76 -7.13 -4.95 -23.96
N ALA A 77 -6.41 -4.56 -22.91
CA ALA A 77 -6.89 -4.71 -21.55
C ALA A 77 -8.12 -3.83 -21.28
N GLU A 78 -8.12 -2.60 -21.78
CA GLU A 78 -9.25 -1.66 -21.66
C GLU A 78 -10.48 -2.20 -22.38
N GLU A 79 -10.34 -2.62 -23.64
CA GLU A 79 -11.43 -3.23 -24.44
C GLU A 79 -12.08 -4.43 -23.74
N LEU A 80 -11.28 -5.23 -23.03
CA LEU A 80 -11.77 -6.41 -22.31
C LEU A 80 -12.48 -6.05 -21.00
N ILE A 81 -12.12 -4.93 -20.38
CA ILE A 81 -12.66 -4.53 -19.07
C ILE A 81 -13.87 -3.63 -19.21
N GLU A 82 -13.94 -2.80 -20.25
CA GLU A 82 -15.00 -1.79 -20.46
C GLU A 82 -16.43 -2.32 -20.29
N PRO A 83 -16.82 -3.50 -20.83
CA PRO A 83 -18.17 -4.05 -20.63
C PRO A 83 -18.53 -4.27 -19.15
N TYR A 84 -17.54 -4.56 -18.32
CA TYR A 84 -17.72 -4.85 -16.90
C TYR A 84 -17.74 -3.59 -16.03
N LEU A 85 -17.23 -2.45 -16.52
CA LEU A 85 -17.19 -1.21 -15.74
C LEU A 85 -18.57 -0.61 -15.50
N SER A 86 -19.48 -0.78 -16.46
CA SER A 86 -20.88 -0.38 -16.33
C SER A 86 -21.58 -1.03 -15.13
N HIS A 87 -21.09 -2.20 -14.69
CA HIS A 87 -21.66 -2.94 -13.57
C HIS A 87 -21.13 -2.50 -12.20
N LEU A 88 -20.05 -1.72 -12.14
CA LEU A 88 -19.41 -1.30 -10.88
C LEU A 88 -20.17 -0.20 -10.13
N THR A 89 -21.17 0.41 -10.76
CA THR A 89 -22.02 1.46 -10.17
C THR A 89 -23.31 0.92 -9.56
N ASN A 90 -23.58 -0.37 -9.65
CA ASN A 90 -24.77 -0.97 -9.04
C ASN A 90 -24.60 -0.95 -7.52
N GLN A 91 -25.37 -0.09 -6.86
CA GLN A 91 -25.33 0.13 -5.42
C GLN A 91 -25.49 -1.17 -4.65
N ASP A 92 -24.79 -1.28 -3.53
CA ASP A 92 -25.16 -2.23 -2.46
C ASP A 92 -26.66 -2.04 -2.16
N PRO A 93 -27.46 -3.12 -2.07
CA PRO A 93 -28.81 -3.00 -1.54
C PRO A 93 -28.71 -2.40 -0.13
N SER A 94 -29.52 -1.36 0.12
CA SER A 94 -29.59 -0.64 1.41
C SER A 94 -30.04 -1.54 2.55
#